data_AF-A0A0G0ZF12-F1
#
_entry.id   AF-A0A0G0ZF12-F1
#
_cell.length_a   1.000
_cell.length_b   1.000
_cell.length_c   1.000
_cell.angle_alpha   90.00
_cell.angle_beta   90.00
_cell.angle_gamma   90.00
#
_symmetry.space_group_name_H-M   'P 1'
#
loop_
_entity.id
_entity.type
_entity.pdbx_description
1 polymer ?
#
loop_
_entity_poly.entity_id
_entity_poly.type
_entity_poly.pdbx_seq_one_letter_code
_entity_poly.pdbx_strand_id
1 'polypeptide(L)'
;MRKDEALRKANEMNMDLVVIAEKAQPPVAKILDFNKFLYDERKKASAIKAKSKKSELKEFVFGPTIGSGDIDFRVQRAKEFLEEGNRVKITVKFKGRENEHPEVGFDKINKFKEELKDVARVESEPRRAGSMLTVTFVKL
;
A
#
# COMPACT_ATOMS: atom_id res chain seq x y z
N MET A 1 16.57 17.54 -38.61
CA MET A 1 16.53 16.34 -39.48
C MET A 1 15.10 16.15 -39.96
N ARG A 2 14.88 15.95 -41.27
CA ARG A 2 13.54 15.65 -41.79
C ARG A 2 13.18 14.19 -41.52
N LYS A 3 11.88 13.88 -41.43
CA LYS A 3 11.37 12.52 -41.17
C LYS A 3 12.01 11.48 -42.10
N ASP A 4 12.07 11.76 -43.39
CA ASP A 4 12.58 10.82 -44.40
C ASP A 4 14.07 10.54 -44.22
N GLU A 5 14.84 11.56 -43.80
CA GLU A 5 16.26 11.40 -43.49
C GLU A 5 16.46 10.53 -42.24
N ALA A 6 15.60 10.71 -41.22
CA ALA A 6 15.64 9.90 -40.00
C ALA A 6 15.26 8.43 -40.25
N LEU A 7 14.26 8.18 -41.12
CA LEU A 7 13.87 6.84 -41.54
C LEU A 7 14.98 6.13 -42.32
N ARG A 8 15.66 6.85 -43.22
CA ARG A 8 16.81 6.30 -43.96
C ARG A 8 17.94 5.88 -43.02
N LYS A 9 18.30 6.73 -42.06
CA LYS A 9 19.33 6.41 -41.05
C LYS A 9 18.93 5.20 -40.20
N ALA A 10 17.67 5.09 -39.79
CA ALA A 10 17.18 3.93 -39.05
C ALA A 10 17.33 2.62 -39.86
N ASN A 11 16.93 2.65 -41.13
CA ASN A 11 17.07 1.50 -42.04
C ASN A 11 18.54 1.12 -42.29
N GLU A 12 19.45 2.09 -42.47
CA GLU A 12 20.89 1.84 -42.62
C GLU A 12 21.49 1.10 -41.41
N MET A 13 20.95 1.38 -40.22
CA MET A 13 21.33 0.73 -38.96
C MET A 13 20.53 -0.55 -38.67
N ASN A 14 19.60 -0.96 -39.53
CA ASN A 14 18.63 -2.04 -39.29
C ASN A 14 17.88 -1.89 -37.95
N MET A 15 17.50 -0.65 -37.61
CA MET A 15 16.80 -0.28 -36.38
C MET A 15 15.50 0.45 -36.71
N ASP A 16 14.67 0.69 -35.69
CA ASP A 16 13.40 1.40 -35.82
C ASP A 16 13.54 2.88 -35.47
N LEU A 17 12.81 3.74 -36.17
CA LEU A 17 12.60 5.13 -35.75
C LEU A 17 11.36 5.20 -34.84
N VAL A 18 11.56 5.37 -33.54
CA VAL A 18 10.49 5.35 -32.54
C VAL A 18 10.27 6.74 -31.97
N VAL A 19 9.02 7.23 -31.97
CA VAL A 19 8.65 8.51 -31.35
C VAL A 19 8.50 8.30 -29.84
N ILE A 20 9.34 8.96 -29.06
CA ILE A 20 9.36 8.85 -27.59
C ILE A 20 8.56 9.95 -26.90
N ALA A 21 8.42 11.12 -27.54
CA ALA A 21 7.63 12.22 -27.02
C ALA A 21 6.91 12.94 -28.17
N GLU A 22 5.65 12.58 -28.38
CA GLU A 22 4.80 13.16 -29.42
C GLU A 22 4.39 14.61 -29.09
N LYS A 23 4.19 14.92 -27.80
CA LYS A 23 3.71 16.23 -27.33
C LYS A 23 4.77 17.34 -27.35
N ALA A 24 6.03 17.01 -27.61
CA ALA A 24 7.09 18.01 -27.73
C ALA A 24 6.99 18.75 -29.07
N GLN A 25 7.41 20.02 -29.12
CA GLN A 25 7.51 20.80 -30.36
C GLN A 25 8.97 21.18 -30.60
N PRO A 26 9.64 20.57 -31.60
CA PRO A 26 9.18 19.48 -32.47
C PRO A 26 9.12 18.11 -31.75
N PRO A 27 8.35 17.11 -32.26
CA PRO A 27 8.28 15.77 -31.69
C PRO A 27 9.66 15.12 -31.58
N VAL A 28 9.91 14.43 -30.47
CA VAL A 28 11.19 13.77 -30.23
C VAL A 28 11.09 12.30 -30.61
N ALA A 29 11.89 11.90 -31.60
CA ALA A 29 12.05 10.52 -32.04
C ALA A 29 13.49 10.04 -31.82
N LYS A 30 13.65 8.73 -31.58
CA LYS A 30 14.92 8.07 -31.33
C LYS A 30 15.03 6.83 -32.21
N ILE A 31 16.22 6.60 -32.76
CA ILE A 31 16.52 5.37 -33.49
C ILE A 31 16.95 4.32 -32.47
N LEU A 32 16.26 3.19 -32.42
CA LEU A 32 16.50 2.10 -31.47
C LEU A 32 15.86 0.80 -31.96
N ASP A 33 16.30 -0.34 -31.42
CA ASP A 33 15.58 -1.61 -31.56
C ASP A 33 14.33 -1.60 -30.68
N PHE A 34 13.16 -1.58 -31.32
CA PHE A 34 11.89 -1.46 -30.59
C PHE A 34 11.62 -2.65 -29.67
N ASN A 35 11.96 -3.87 -30.08
CA ASN A 35 11.73 -5.08 -29.30
C ASN A 35 12.61 -5.10 -28.05
N LYS A 36 13.89 -4.74 -28.19
CA LYS A 36 14.81 -4.61 -27.06
C LYS A 36 14.36 -3.52 -26.09
N PHE A 37 13.92 -2.38 -26.61
CA PHE A 37 13.38 -1.29 -25.78
C PHE A 37 12.15 -1.72 -24.98
N LEU A 38 11.19 -2.42 -25.60
CA LEU A 38 10.02 -2.96 -24.91
C LEU A 38 10.41 -3.97 -23.82
N TYR A 39 11.41 -4.82 -24.07
CA TYR A 39 11.93 -5.75 -23.08
C TYR A 39 12.54 -5.02 -21.87
N ASP A 40 13.39 -4.02 -22.11
CA ASP A 40 14.04 -3.25 -21.05
C ASP A 40 13.04 -2.43 -20.24
N GLU A 41 12.02 -1.82 -20.88
CA GLU A 41 10.94 -1.12 -20.20
C GLU A 41 10.10 -2.06 -19.33
N ARG A 42 9.74 -3.25 -19.84
CA ARG A 42 9.05 -4.27 -19.04
C ARG A 42 9.90 -4.73 -17.86
N LYS A 43 11.20 -4.92 -18.05
CA LYS A 43 12.13 -5.31 -16.99
C LYS A 43 12.25 -4.23 -15.91
N LYS A 44 12.37 -2.96 -16.31
CA LYS A 44 12.37 -1.81 -15.38
C LYS A 44 11.04 -1.70 -14.63
N ALA A 45 9.91 -1.79 -15.32
CA ALA A 45 8.59 -1.73 -14.69
C ALA A 45 8.40 -2.87 -13.67
N SER A 46 8.84 -4.08 -14.00
CA SER A 46 8.81 -5.23 -13.08
C SER A 46 9.75 -5.05 -11.89
N ALA A 47 10.95 -4.50 -12.09
CA ALA A 47 11.88 -4.21 -11.01
C ALA A 47 11.34 -3.12 -10.06
N ILE A 48 10.66 -2.10 -10.59
CA ILE A 48 9.99 -1.05 -9.78
C ILE A 48 8.85 -1.67 -8.97
N LYS A 49 7.99 -2.49 -9.60
CA LYS A 49 6.91 -3.21 -8.91
C LYS A 49 7.41 -4.17 -7.84
N ALA A 50 8.53 -4.85 -8.08
CA ALA A 50 9.14 -5.76 -7.12
C ALA A 50 9.76 -5.00 -5.93
N LYS A 51 10.28 -3.78 -6.15
CA LYS A 51 10.83 -2.93 -5.09
C LYS A 51 9.76 -2.28 -4.22
N SER A 52 8.56 -2.01 -4.74
CA SER A 52 7.45 -1.55 -3.91
C SER A 52 6.95 -2.70 -3.03
N LYS A 53 7.37 -2.74 -1.76
CA LYS A 53 6.76 -3.62 -0.77
C LYS A 53 5.28 -3.24 -0.66
N LYS A 54 4.37 -4.09 -1.12
CA LYS A 54 2.94 -3.87 -0.95
C LYS A 54 2.67 -3.87 0.55
N SER A 55 2.21 -2.74 1.10
CA SER A 55 1.69 -2.72 2.47
C SER A 55 0.43 -3.58 2.51
N GLU A 56 0.44 -4.66 3.26
CA GLU A 56 -0.75 -5.46 3.47
C GLU A 56 -1.58 -4.88 4.62
N LEU A 57 -2.90 -5.12 4.60
CA LEU A 57 -3.76 -4.83 5.74
C LEU A 57 -3.82 -6.08 6.62
N LYS A 58 -3.22 -6.01 7.81
CA LYS A 58 -3.28 -7.05 8.83
C LYS A 58 -4.41 -6.72 9.79
N GLU A 59 -5.36 -7.63 9.95
CA GLU A 59 -6.54 -7.39 10.80
C GLU A 59 -6.51 -8.28 12.04
N PHE A 60 -6.73 -7.67 13.21
CA PHE A 60 -6.99 -8.38 14.46
C PHE A 60 -8.46 -8.20 14.85
N VAL A 61 -9.18 -9.31 14.94
CA VAL A 61 -10.58 -9.34 15.38
C VAL A 61 -10.68 -9.99 16.75
N PHE A 62 -11.41 -9.37 17.68
CA PHE A 62 -11.68 -9.93 19.01
C PHE A 62 -13.00 -9.41 19.60
N GLY A 63 -13.48 -10.07 20.66
CA GLY A 63 -14.68 -9.67 21.39
C GLY A 63 -14.39 -8.65 22.50
N PRO A 64 -15.42 -7.98 23.06
CA PRO A 64 -15.26 -7.00 24.13
C PRO A 64 -14.72 -7.60 25.43
N THR A 65 -14.93 -8.91 25.64
CA THR A 65 -14.50 -9.67 26.83
C THR A 65 -13.05 -10.18 26.75
N ILE A 66 -12.25 -9.72 25.78
CA ILE A 66 -10.84 -10.10 25.66
C ILE A 66 -10.04 -9.76 26.94
N GLY A 67 -9.28 -10.74 27.40
CA GLY A 67 -8.38 -10.61 28.55
C GLY A 67 -7.17 -9.73 28.27
N SER A 68 -6.54 -9.20 29.32
CA SER A 68 -5.36 -8.32 29.21
C SER A 68 -4.20 -8.99 28.47
N GLY A 69 -3.85 -10.23 28.82
CA GLY A 69 -2.72 -10.93 28.19
C GLY A 69 -2.88 -11.16 26.68
N ASP A 70 -4.11 -11.37 26.18
CA ASP A 70 -4.36 -11.50 24.73
C ASP A 70 -4.24 -10.13 24.02
N ILE A 71 -4.69 -9.04 24.67
CA ILE A 71 -4.45 -7.68 24.16
C ILE A 71 -2.95 -7.43 24.03
N ASP A 72 -2.17 -7.71 25.07
CA ASP A 72 -0.75 -7.40 25.10
C ASP A 72 0.01 -8.19 24.02
N PHE A 73 -0.35 -9.46 23.80
CA PHE A 73 0.17 -10.27 22.69
C PHE A 73 -0.17 -9.69 21.31
N ARG A 74 -1.40 -9.21 21.11
CA ARG A 74 -1.81 -8.58 19.85
C ARG A 74 -1.15 -7.23 19.63
N VAL A 75 -0.91 -6.46 20.70
CA VAL A 75 -0.13 -5.21 20.64
C VAL A 75 1.27 -5.52 20.12
N GLN A 76 1.95 -6.52 20.69
CA GLN A 76 3.30 -6.89 20.26
C GLN A 76 3.34 -7.28 18.77
N ARG A 77 2.40 -8.12 18.32
CA ARG A 77 2.29 -8.46 16.89
C ARG A 77 1.90 -7.28 16.00
N ALA A 78 1.07 -6.37 16.50
CA ALA A 78 0.74 -5.14 15.76
C ALA A 78 1.99 -4.29 15.56
N LYS A 79 2.85 -4.14 16.58
CA LYS A 79 4.15 -3.44 16.47
C LYS A 79 5.02 -4.06 15.39
N GLU A 80 5.18 -5.39 15.40
CA GLU A 80 5.94 -6.12 14.37
C GLU A 80 5.40 -5.86 12.95
N PHE A 81 4.08 -5.95 12.75
CA PHE A 81 3.47 -5.68 11.44
C PHE A 81 3.63 -4.22 11.00
N LEU A 82 3.52 -3.27 11.92
CA LEU A 82 3.72 -1.85 11.63
C LEU A 82 5.18 -1.56 11.28
N GLU A 83 6.15 -2.17 11.98
CA GLU A 83 7.57 -2.05 11.67
C GLU A 83 7.90 -2.55 10.26
N GLU A 84 7.27 -3.66 9.85
CA GLU A 84 7.36 -4.21 8.50
C GLU A 84 6.74 -3.31 7.41
N GLY A 85 6.01 -2.25 7.79
CA GLY A 85 5.34 -1.33 6.88
C GLY A 85 3.93 -1.77 6.47
N ASN A 86 3.33 -2.71 7.20
CA ASN A 86 1.93 -3.09 7.00
C ASN A 86 1.01 -2.12 7.74
N ARG A 87 -0.26 -2.09 7.31
CA ARG A 87 -1.32 -1.40 8.02
C ARG A 87 -2.00 -2.38 8.96
N VAL A 88 -2.33 -1.93 10.18
CA VAL A 88 -2.97 -2.78 11.18
C VAL A 88 -4.37 -2.29 11.44
N LYS A 89 -5.37 -3.13 11.20
CA LYS A 89 -6.76 -2.87 11.55
C LYS A 89 -7.14 -3.65 12.80
N ILE A 90 -7.64 -2.95 13.80
CA ILE A 90 -8.16 -3.55 15.03
C ILE A 90 -9.69 -3.49 14.99
N THR A 91 -10.34 -4.63 15.17
CA THR A 91 -11.80 -4.79 15.10
C THR A 91 -12.32 -5.45 16.36
N VAL A 92 -13.15 -4.73 17.12
CA VAL A 92 -13.92 -5.27 18.24
C VAL A 92 -15.29 -5.69 17.72
N LYS A 93 -15.63 -6.97 17.85
CA LYS A 93 -16.91 -7.53 17.44
C LYS A 93 -17.79 -7.79 18.66
N PHE A 94 -18.90 -7.09 18.73
CA PHE A 94 -19.92 -7.25 19.77
C PHE A 94 -20.90 -8.36 19.39
N LYS A 95 -21.38 -9.13 20.37
CA LYS A 95 -22.44 -10.15 20.17
C LYS A 95 -23.61 -9.92 21.12
N GLY A 96 -24.84 -9.99 20.60
CA GLY A 96 -26.06 -9.91 21.40
C GLY A 96 -26.16 -8.61 22.21
N ARG A 97 -26.37 -8.74 23.52
CA ARG A 97 -26.53 -7.64 24.49
C ARG A 97 -25.27 -6.79 24.66
N GLU A 98 -24.11 -7.29 24.23
CA GLU A 98 -22.86 -6.52 24.26
C GLU A 98 -22.90 -5.28 23.33
N ASN A 99 -23.81 -5.25 22.35
CA ASN A 99 -24.02 -4.08 21.50
C ASN A 99 -24.52 -2.85 22.27
N GLU A 100 -25.12 -3.05 23.45
CA GLU A 100 -25.64 -1.98 24.29
C GLU A 100 -24.52 -1.26 25.06
N HIS A 101 -23.32 -1.85 25.11
CA HIS A 101 -22.15 -1.34 25.82
C HIS A 101 -20.94 -1.10 24.89
N PRO A 102 -21.05 -0.19 23.90
CA PRO A 102 -19.94 0.12 23.00
C PRO A 102 -18.71 0.69 23.73
N GLU A 103 -18.88 1.32 24.89
CA GLU A 103 -17.82 1.89 25.73
C GLU A 103 -16.71 0.89 26.02
N VAL A 104 -17.06 -0.37 26.27
CA VAL A 104 -16.08 -1.44 26.53
C VAL A 104 -15.18 -1.65 25.32
N GLY A 105 -15.72 -1.59 24.10
CA GLY A 105 -14.91 -1.70 22.89
C GLY A 105 -14.02 -0.48 22.65
N PHE A 106 -14.52 0.72 22.95
CA PHE A 106 -13.73 1.95 22.87
C PHE A 106 -12.56 1.94 23.84
N ASP A 107 -12.75 1.46 25.08
CA ASP A 107 -11.67 1.33 26.06
C ASP A 107 -10.56 0.40 25.59
N LYS A 108 -10.93 -0.73 24.97
CA LYS A 108 -9.94 -1.65 24.37
C LYS A 108 -9.17 -0.97 23.24
N ILE A 109 -9.86 -0.25 22.36
CA ILE A 109 -9.21 0.49 21.27
C ILE A 109 -8.29 1.59 21.81
N ASN A 110 -8.70 2.31 22.86
CA ASN A 110 -7.87 3.34 23.49
C ASN A 110 -6.61 2.72 24.09
N LYS A 111 -6.70 1.53 24.70
CA LYS A 111 -5.51 0.79 25.13
C LYS A 111 -4.56 0.48 23.96
N PHE A 112 -5.08 0.04 22.81
CA PHE A 112 -4.26 -0.13 21.61
C PHE A 112 -3.65 1.19 21.11
N LYS A 113 -4.38 2.31 21.17
CA LYS A 113 -3.89 3.63 20.78
C LYS A 113 -2.70 4.06 21.66
N GLU A 114 -2.81 3.91 22.98
CA GLU A 114 -1.75 4.26 23.92
C GLU A 114 -0.50 3.38 23.70
N GLU A 115 -0.67 2.07 23.63
CA GLU A 115 0.45 1.12 23.49
C GLU A 115 1.17 1.19 22.13
N LEU A 116 0.49 1.66 21.08
CA LEU A 116 1.04 1.78 19.72
C LEU A 116 1.46 3.21 19.36
N LYS A 117 1.26 4.20 20.25
CA LYS A 117 1.54 5.62 20.03
C LYS A 117 2.97 5.90 19.53
N ASP A 118 3.94 5.11 20.00
CA ASP A 118 5.36 5.32 19.67
C ASP A 118 5.75 4.79 18.29
N VAL A 119 4.95 3.90 17.70
CA VAL A 119 5.28 3.23 16.41
C VAL A 119 4.27 3.53 15.30
N ALA A 120 3.07 3.99 15.65
CA ALA A 120 1.98 4.19 14.71
C ALA A 120 1.12 5.40 15.03
N ARG A 121 0.47 5.91 13.99
CA ARG A 121 -0.61 6.90 14.07
C ARG A 121 -1.92 6.28 13.59
N VAL A 122 -3.02 6.86 14.06
CA VAL A 122 -4.37 6.48 13.62
C VAL A 122 -4.59 6.99 12.19
N GLU A 123 -4.77 6.09 11.23
CA GLU A 123 -5.12 6.42 9.84
C GLU A 123 -6.61 6.76 9.71
N SER A 124 -7.44 6.09 10.52
CA SER A 124 -8.89 6.28 10.53
C SER A 124 -9.41 6.15 11.95
N GLU A 125 -10.12 7.19 12.41
CA GLU A 125 -10.74 7.20 13.73
C GLU A 125 -11.63 5.97 13.97
N PRO A 126 -11.78 5.51 15.22
CA PRO A 126 -12.61 4.36 15.55
C PRO A 126 -14.04 4.56 15.04
N ARG A 127 -14.42 3.77 14.04
CA ARG A 127 -15.75 3.82 13.43
C ARG A 127 -16.55 2.60 13.84
N ARG A 128 -17.77 2.86 14.33
CA ARG A 128 -18.75 1.81 14.57
C ARG A 128 -19.52 1.52 13.28
N ALA A 129 -19.54 0.25 12.88
CA ALA A 129 -20.30 -0.27 11.76
C ALA A 129 -21.12 -1.47 12.25
N GLY A 130 -22.38 -1.23 12.61
CA GLY A 130 -23.26 -2.25 13.19
C GLY A 130 -22.70 -2.79 14.51
N SER A 131 -22.44 -4.10 14.53
CA SER A 131 -21.87 -4.84 15.67
C SER A 131 -20.34 -4.90 15.68
N MET A 132 -19.68 -4.04 14.91
CA MET A 132 -18.22 -3.93 14.88
C MET A 132 -17.78 -2.51 15.18
N LEU A 133 -16.71 -2.37 15.95
CA LEU A 133 -15.97 -1.12 16.13
C LEU A 133 -14.57 -1.34 15.61
N THR A 134 -14.16 -0.52 14.63
CA THR A 134 -12.90 -0.72 13.92
C THR A 134 -12.05 0.54 13.91
N VAL A 135 -10.74 0.38 14.09
CA VAL A 135 -9.74 1.44 13.95
C VAL A 135 -8.59 0.92 13.08
N THR A 136 -7.96 1.78 12.29
CA THR A 136 -6.80 1.40 11.47
C THR A 136 -5.59 2.26 11.82
N PHE A 137 -4.45 1.61 11.96
CA PHE A 137 -3.16 2.18 12.30
C PHE A 137 -2.20 2.04 11.12
N VAL A 138 -1.44 3.10 10.89
CA VAL A 138 -0.32 3.14 9.94
C VAL A 138 0.95 3.45 10.70
N LYS A 139 2.08 2.91 10.22
CA LYS A 139 3.41 3.28 10.72
C LYS A 139 3.56 4.81 10.68
N LEU A 140 4.22 5.35 11.71
CA LEU A 140 4.65 6.75 11.73
C LEU A 140 5.53 7.09 10.52
#